data_AF-A0A6I7QNG7-F1
#
_entry.id   AF-A0A6I7QNG7-F1
#
_cell.length_a   1.000
_cell.length_b   1.000
_cell.length_c   1.000
_cell.angle_alpha   90.00
_cell.angle_beta   90.00
_cell.angle_gamma   90.00
#
_symmetry.space_group_name_H-M   'P 1'
#
loop_
_entity.id
_entity.type
_entity.pdbx_description
1 polymer ?
#
loop_
_entity_poly.entity_id
_entity_poly.type
_entity_poly.pdbx_seq_one_letter_code
_entity_poly.pdbx_strand_id
1 'polypeptide(L)'
;MKTRILVRRIGLLLASILVVTALWMVGVEGAYARLLSFSTNIVLNVSGGDTSVAVEKENGDLLFRVITTFEGQRVRFPQKIESLLYPTIMIIAWQLFVAFTLGIKRSLSGLKWNFPAFFVFQLLFVLLLTAYYSSSLARYTYDLLTDSFYVIALVIIIIDNVRNPQLFIRPERG
;
A
#
# COMPACT_ATOMS: atom_id res chain seq x y z
N MET A 1 0.23 -9.03 35.76
CA MET A 1 -0.71 -8.05 35.16
C MET A 1 -0.27 -7.56 33.78
N LYS A 2 1.03 -7.25 33.55
CA LYS A 2 1.58 -6.85 32.22
C LYS A 2 1.30 -7.88 31.11
N THR A 3 1.41 -9.18 31.40
CA THR A 3 1.21 -10.26 30.42
C THR A 3 -0.21 -10.31 29.85
N ARG A 4 -1.25 -10.12 30.67
CA ARG A 4 -2.65 -10.11 30.19
C ARG A 4 -2.95 -8.93 29.25
N ILE A 5 -2.35 -7.76 29.50
CA ILE A 5 -2.51 -6.58 28.64
C ILE A 5 -1.81 -6.80 27.30
N LEU A 6 -0.59 -7.37 27.34
CA LEU A 6 0.17 -7.70 26.14
C LEU A 6 -0.58 -8.73 25.27
N VAL A 7 -1.08 -9.80 25.87
CA VAL A 7 -1.87 -10.84 25.18
C VAL A 7 -3.12 -10.24 24.54
N ARG A 8 -3.85 -9.36 25.24
CA ARG A 8 -5.02 -8.68 24.67
C ARG A 8 -4.65 -7.80 23.47
N ARG A 9 -3.54 -7.06 23.54
CA ARG A 9 -3.07 -6.20 22.44
C ARG A 9 -2.62 -7.02 21.23
N ILE A 10 -1.89 -8.11 21.46
CA ILE A 10 -1.53 -9.05 20.39
C ILE A 10 -2.79 -9.65 19.76
N GLY A 11 -3.76 -10.07 20.56
CA GLY A 11 -5.04 -10.57 20.08
C GLY A 11 -5.80 -9.54 19.22
N LEU A 12 -5.81 -8.26 19.63
CA LEU A 12 -6.41 -7.18 18.85
C LEU A 12 -5.66 -6.92 17.53
N LEU A 13 -4.33 -6.99 17.55
CA LEU A 13 -3.52 -6.85 16.33
C LEU A 13 -3.84 -7.97 15.33
N LEU A 14 -3.85 -9.23 15.79
CA LEU A 14 -4.20 -10.38 14.97
C LEU A 14 -5.63 -10.28 14.42
N ALA A 15 -6.59 -9.88 15.26
CA ALA A 15 -7.95 -9.65 14.83
C ALA A 15 -8.05 -8.52 13.77
N SER A 16 -7.28 -7.44 13.93
CA SER A 16 -7.24 -6.34 12.97
C SER A 16 -6.69 -6.80 11.62
N ILE A 17 -5.62 -7.58 11.62
CA ILE A 17 -5.05 -8.17 10.39
C ILE A 17 -6.08 -9.08 9.71
N LEU A 18 -6.75 -9.95 10.47
CA LEU A 18 -7.73 -10.89 9.94
C LEU A 18 -8.93 -10.15 9.32
N VAL A 19 -9.47 -9.15 10.01
CA VAL A 19 -10.59 -8.33 9.52
C VAL A 19 -10.21 -7.61 8.23
N VAL A 20 -9.06 -6.93 8.20
CA VAL A 20 -8.63 -6.19 7.00
C VAL A 20 -8.34 -7.14 5.84
N THR A 21 -7.73 -8.30 6.10
CA THR A 21 -7.47 -9.31 5.07
C THR A 21 -8.77 -9.88 4.50
N ALA A 22 -9.76 -10.17 5.35
CA ALA A 22 -11.07 -10.63 4.89
C ALA A 22 -11.76 -9.57 4.02
N LEU A 23 -11.75 -8.30 4.45
CA LEU A 23 -12.28 -7.19 3.65
C LEU A 23 -11.52 -7.03 2.32
N TRP A 24 -10.20 -7.25 2.33
CA TRP A 24 -9.35 -7.23 1.14
C TRP A 24 -9.85 -8.24 0.10
N MET A 25 -10.03 -9.49 0.53
CA MET A 25 -10.48 -10.60 -0.31
C MET A 25 -11.91 -10.40 -0.85
N VAL A 26 -12.78 -9.69 -0.12
CA VAL A 26 -14.16 -9.41 -0.56
C VAL A 26 -14.23 -8.37 -1.68
N GLY A 27 -13.17 -7.58 -1.90
CA GLY A 27 -13.09 -6.69 -3.06
C GLY A 27 -12.50 -5.30 -2.80
N VAL A 28 -12.08 -4.99 -1.56
CA VAL A 28 -11.35 -3.75 -1.27
C VAL A 28 -10.07 -3.67 -2.12
N GLU A 29 -9.45 -4.82 -2.41
CA GLU A 29 -8.32 -4.93 -3.32
C GLU A 29 -8.60 -4.29 -4.69
N GLY A 30 -9.73 -4.65 -5.32
CA GLY A 30 -10.09 -4.14 -6.64
C GLY A 30 -10.43 -2.65 -6.63
N ALA A 31 -11.09 -2.17 -5.55
CA ALA A 31 -11.34 -0.74 -5.38
C ALA A 31 -10.03 0.04 -5.23
N TYR A 32 -9.06 -0.50 -4.47
CA TYR A 32 -7.76 0.11 -4.27
C TYR A 32 -6.91 0.11 -5.54
N ALA A 33 -6.87 -1.01 -6.27
CA ALA A 33 -6.18 -1.08 -7.56
C ALA A 33 -6.75 -0.06 -8.55
N ARG A 34 -8.08 0.08 -8.62
CA ARG A 34 -8.73 1.11 -9.45
C ARG A 34 -8.33 2.51 -9.04
N LEU A 35 -8.32 2.80 -7.74
CA LEU A 35 -7.87 4.10 -7.21
C LEU A 35 -6.43 4.40 -7.64
N LEU A 36 -5.52 3.44 -7.48
CA LEU A 36 -4.13 3.58 -7.93
C LEU A 36 -4.04 3.84 -9.44
N SER A 37 -4.68 3.01 -10.27
CA SER A 37 -4.65 3.20 -11.74
C SER A 37 -5.22 4.55 -12.16
N PHE A 38 -6.30 4.99 -11.51
CA PHE A 38 -6.92 6.29 -11.75
C PHE A 38 -5.96 7.43 -11.41
N SER A 39 -5.33 7.38 -10.23
CA SER A 39 -4.33 8.37 -9.83
C SER A 39 -3.11 8.38 -10.74
N THR A 40 -2.61 7.21 -11.15
CA THR A 40 -1.52 7.10 -12.13
C THR A 40 -1.90 7.73 -13.46
N ASN A 41 -3.09 7.44 -13.99
CA ASN A 41 -3.57 7.98 -15.25
C ASN A 41 -3.74 9.51 -15.20
N ILE A 42 -4.13 10.09 -14.07
CA ILE A 42 -4.13 11.55 -13.91
C ILE A 42 -2.73 12.10 -14.15
N VAL A 43 -1.71 11.50 -13.53
CA VAL A 43 -0.32 11.96 -13.68
C VAL A 43 0.19 11.74 -15.11
N LEU A 44 -0.10 10.59 -15.72
CA LEU A 44 0.29 10.30 -17.10
C LEU A 44 -0.37 11.25 -18.10
N ASN A 45 -1.65 11.58 -17.93
CA ASN A 45 -2.35 12.52 -18.78
C ASN A 45 -1.73 13.93 -18.71
N VAL A 46 -1.29 14.37 -17.53
CA VAL A 46 -0.58 15.64 -17.38
C VAL A 46 0.78 15.63 -18.09
N SER A 47 1.44 14.47 -18.17
CA SER A 47 2.71 14.31 -18.90
C SER A 47 2.54 14.29 -20.43
N GLY A 48 1.30 14.21 -20.94
CA GLY A 48 1.00 14.27 -22.38
C GLY A 48 1.35 13.00 -23.17
N GLY A 49 1.63 11.88 -22.50
CA GLY A 49 1.98 10.62 -23.16
C GLY A 49 0.76 9.76 -23.54
N ASP A 50 0.88 8.97 -24.61
CA ASP A 50 -0.09 7.92 -25.02
C ASP A 50 -0.03 6.67 -24.11
N THR A 51 0.25 6.86 -22.82
CA THR A 51 0.40 5.77 -21.86
C THR A 51 -0.72 5.78 -20.84
N SER A 52 -1.32 4.61 -20.63
CA SER A 52 -2.39 4.43 -19.64
C SER A 52 -2.23 3.11 -18.90
N VAL A 53 -2.78 3.06 -17.71
CA VAL A 53 -2.81 1.88 -16.85
C VAL A 53 -4.26 1.48 -16.60
N ALA A 54 -4.58 0.23 -16.90
CA ALA A 54 -5.88 -0.37 -16.63
C ALA A 54 -5.75 -1.46 -15.56
N VAL A 55 -6.83 -1.71 -14.84
CA VAL A 55 -6.94 -2.84 -13.91
C VAL A 55 -7.80 -3.90 -14.57
N GLU A 56 -7.24 -5.09 -14.74
CA GLU A 56 -7.94 -6.24 -15.29
C GLU A 56 -7.86 -7.42 -14.33
N LYS A 57 -8.85 -8.31 -14.42
CA LYS A 57 -8.79 -9.60 -13.74
C LYS A 57 -8.48 -10.68 -14.76
N GLU A 58 -7.40 -11.41 -14.56
CA GLU A 58 -7.00 -12.52 -15.41
C GLU A 58 -6.78 -13.75 -14.53
N ASN A 59 -7.46 -14.86 -14.83
CA ASN A 59 -7.42 -16.09 -14.02
C ASN A 59 -7.75 -15.93 -12.52
N GLY A 60 -8.52 -14.89 -12.17
CA GLY A 60 -8.87 -14.58 -10.78
C GLY A 60 -7.93 -13.59 -10.08
N ASP A 61 -6.72 -13.38 -10.64
CA ASP A 61 -5.75 -12.42 -10.13
C ASP A 61 -6.03 -11.02 -10.68
N LEU A 62 -5.86 -10.00 -9.83
CA LEU A 62 -5.88 -8.60 -10.26
C LEU A 62 -4.51 -8.23 -10.84
N LEU A 63 -4.52 -7.69 -12.06
CA LEU A 63 -3.33 -7.29 -12.83
C LEU A 63 -3.43 -5.82 -13.25
N PHE A 64 -2.31 -5.10 -13.18
CA PHE A 64 -2.18 -3.82 -13.86
C PHE A 64 -1.75 -4.10 -15.30
N ARG A 65 -2.55 -3.69 -16.27
CA ARG A 65 -2.19 -3.72 -17.68
C ARG A 65 -1.73 -2.32 -18.09
N VAL A 66 -0.45 -2.20 -18.43
CA VAL A 66 0.07 -0.96 -19.01
C VAL A 66 -0.14 -1.02 -20.51
N ILE A 67 -0.70 0.05 -21.06
CA ILE A 67 -0.90 0.27 -22.49
C ILE A 67 -0.05 1.48 -22.85
N THR A 68 0.99 1.29 -23.66
CA THR A 68 1.89 2.35 -24.09
C THR A 68 2.21 2.20 -25.57
N THR A 69 2.61 3.30 -26.22
CA THR A 69 3.10 3.28 -27.60
C THR A 69 4.62 3.28 -27.58
N PHE A 70 5.23 2.17 -28.02
CA PHE A 70 6.68 2.02 -28.15
C PHE A 70 7.01 1.82 -29.62
N GLU A 71 7.92 2.63 -30.17
CA GLU A 71 8.33 2.56 -31.59
C GLU A 71 7.15 2.60 -32.58
N GLY A 72 6.09 3.35 -32.25
CA GLY A 72 4.88 3.46 -33.07
C GLY A 72 3.91 2.27 -32.96
N GLN A 73 4.24 1.22 -32.19
CA GLN A 73 3.36 0.10 -31.91
C GLN A 73 2.76 0.21 -30.50
N ARG A 74 1.47 -0.09 -30.37
CA ARG A 74 0.81 -0.18 -29.05
C ARG A 74 1.17 -1.50 -28.40
N VAL A 75 2.00 -1.44 -27.37
CA VAL A 75 2.41 -2.60 -26.58
C VAL A 75 1.57 -2.68 -25.32
N ARG A 76 1.18 -3.90 -24.94
CA ARG A 76 0.42 -4.19 -23.72
C ARG A 76 1.14 -5.24 -22.92
N PHE A 77 1.51 -4.92 -21.68
CA PHE A 77 2.15 -5.87 -20.78
C PHE A 77 1.39 -5.95 -19.44
N PRO A 78 1.07 -7.17 -18.97
CA PRO A 78 0.44 -7.38 -17.68
C PRO A 78 1.48 -7.40 -16.56
N GLN A 79 1.12 -6.86 -15.40
CA GLN A 79 1.93 -6.91 -14.19
C GLN A 79 1.09 -7.35 -12.99
N LYS A 80 1.58 -8.38 -12.28
CA LYS A 80 0.98 -8.84 -11.02
C LYS A 80 1.07 -7.76 -9.94
N ILE A 81 -0.04 -7.52 -9.26
CA ILE A 81 -0.15 -6.46 -8.24
C ILE A 81 0.10 -6.99 -6.82
N GLU A 82 0.20 -8.31 -6.64
CA GLU A 82 0.29 -8.98 -5.32
C GLU A 82 1.35 -8.35 -4.40
N SER A 83 2.57 -8.15 -4.89
CA SER A 83 3.69 -7.59 -4.11
C SER A 83 3.43 -6.16 -3.60
N LEU A 84 2.57 -5.40 -4.29
CA LEU A 84 2.26 -4.02 -3.95
C LEU A 84 1.09 -3.90 -2.96
N LEU A 85 0.19 -4.89 -2.94
CA LEU A 85 -1.10 -4.78 -2.25
C LEU A 85 -1.05 -5.26 -0.80
N TYR A 86 -0.28 -6.32 -0.51
CA TYR A 86 -0.15 -6.82 0.86
C TYR A 86 0.44 -5.80 1.86
N PRO A 87 1.43 -4.98 1.49
CA PRO A 87 1.93 -3.95 2.40
C PRO A 87 0.87 -2.86 2.69
N THR A 88 -0.11 -2.64 1.80
CA THR A 88 -1.29 -1.80 2.09
C THR A 88 -2.13 -2.41 3.22
N ILE A 89 -2.38 -3.73 3.17
CA ILE A 89 -3.09 -4.46 4.24
C ILE A 89 -2.40 -4.25 5.58
N MET A 90 -1.06 -4.34 5.61
CA MET A 90 -0.28 -4.13 6.85
C MET A 90 -0.52 -2.74 7.44
N ILE A 91 -0.46 -1.68 6.63
CA ILE A 91 -0.66 -0.31 7.11
C ILE A 91 -2.09 -0.10 7.58
N ILE A 92 -3.09 -0.58 6.84
CA ILE A 92 -4.50 -0.44 7.23
C ILE A 92 -4.80 -1.22 8.52
N ALA A 93 -4.31 -2.47 8.62
CA ALA A 93 -4.46 -3.29 9.81
C ALA A 93 -3.80 -2.64 11.03
N TRP A 94 -2.62 -2.05 10.85
CA TRP A 94 -1.95 -1.28 11.90
C TRP A 94 -2.80 -0.08 12.35
N GLN A 95 -3.32 0.72 11.42
CA GLN A 95 -4.13 1.89 11.77
C GLN A 95 -5.45 1.49 12.45
N LEU A 96 -6.04 0.37 12.07
CA LEU A 96 -7.20 -0.20 12.75
C LEU A 96 -6.86 -0.65 14.18
N PHE A 97 -5.71 -1.30 14.38
CA PHE A 97 -5.21 -1.65 15.71
C PHE A 97 -4.99 -0.40 16.59
N VAL A 98 -4.40 0.66 16.04
CA VAL A 98 -4.23 1.95 16.73
C VAL A 98 -5.61 2.54 17.10
N ALA A 99 -6.61 2.44 16.21
CA ALA A 99 -7.96 2.93 16.48
C ALA A 99 -8.58 2.22 17.69
N PHE A 100 -8.43 0.90 17.78
CA PHE A 100 -8.97 0.12 18.90
C PHE A 100 -8.22 0.33 20.22
N THR A 101 -6.94 0.72 20.17
CA THR A 101 -6.11 0.84 21.37
C THR A 101 -5.97 2.26 21.91
N LEU A 102 -5.81 3.26 21.03
CA LEU A 102 -5.61 4.66 21.38
C LEU A 102 -6.79 5.57 20.97
N GLY A 103 -7.76 5.01 20.27
CA GLY A 103 -8.95 5.72 19.81
C GLY A 103 -8.83 6.23 18.36
N ILE A 104 -9.99 6.41 17.74
CA ILE A 104 -10.15 6.76 16.32
C ILE A 104 -9.45 8.07 15.96
N LYS A 105 -9.47 9.09 16.84
CA LYS A 105 -8.86 10.40 16.56
C LYS A 105 -7.35 10.31 16.32
N ARG A 106 -6.64 9.49 17.11
CA ARG A 106 -5.19 9.32 16.96
C ARG A 106 -4.86 8.46 15.75
N SER A 107 -5.63 7.39 15.53
CA SER A 107 -5.52 6.57 14.32
C SER A 107 -5.69 7.42 13.06
N LEU A 108 -6.75 8.24 12.96
CA LEU A 108 -6.94 9.13 11.80
C LEU A 108 -5.79 10.13 11.62
N SER A 109 -5.23 10.63 12.73
CA SER A 109 -4.08 11.54 12.66
C SER A 109 -2.77 10.85 12.22
N GLY A 110 -2.62 9.55 12.44
CA GLY A 110 -1.51 8.76 11.88
C GLY A 110 -1.78 8.42 10.41
N LEU A 111 -2.98 7.91 10.13
CA LEU A 111 -3.44 7.52 8.80
C LEU A 111 -3.29 8.65 7.77
N LYS A 112 -3.63 9.91 8.13
CA LYS A 112 -3.52 11.07 7.22
C LYS A 112 -2.10 11.36 6.72
N TRP A 113 -1.07 10.88 7.42
CA TRP A 113 0.33 11.05 7.00
C TRP A 113 0.91 9.77 6.43
N ASN A 114 0.65 8.65 7.11
CA ASN A 114 1.22 7.35 6.78
C ASN A 114 0.67 6.81 5.46
N PHE A 115 -0.64 6.92 5.25
CA PHE A 115 -1.28 6.38 4.05
C PHE A 115 -0.93 7.17 2.79
N PRO A 116 -1.00 8.52 2.76
CA PRO A 116 -0.56 9.28 1.58
C PRO A 116 0.92 9.09 1.25
N ALA A 117 1.80 9.04 2.26
CA ALA A 117 3.22 8.79 2.02
C ALA A 117 3.43 7.43 1.33
N PHE A 118 2.79 6.38 1.83
CA PHE A 118 2.85 5.06 1.22
C PHE A 118 2.22 5.02 -0.18
N PHE A 119 1.07 5.67 -0.34
CA PHE A 119 0.36 5.76 -1.62
C PHE A 119 1.20 6.45 -2.70
N VAL A 120 1.96 7.48 -2.34
CA VAL A 120 2.89 8.14 -3.28
C VAL A 120 3.99 7.17 -3.74
N PHE A 121 4.57 6.36 -2.86
CA PHE A 121 5.54 5.34 -3.28
C PHE A 121 4.94 4.32 -4.25
N GLN A 122 3.70 3.89 -3.98
CA GLN A 122 2.99 2.99 -4.90
C GLN A 122 2.67 3.65 -6.22
N LEU A 123 2.30 4.93 -6.22
CA LEU A 123 2.07 5.69 -7.44
C LEU A 123 3.35 5.81 -8.27
N LEU A 124 4.48 6.16 -7.64
CA LEU A 124 5.80 6.21 -8.28
C LEU A 124 6.18 4.86 -8.89
N PHE A 125 5.88 3.77 -8.19
CA PHE A 125 6.13 2.43 -8.70
C PHE A 125 5.29 2.08 -9.94
N VAL A 126 4.00 2.39 -9.93
CA VAL A 126 3.15 2.18 -11.12
C VAL A 126 3.59 3.09 -12.27
N LEU A 127 4.11 4.29 -12.00
CA LEU A 127 4.73 5.12 -13.03
C LEU A 127 6.03 4.50 -13.55
N LEU A 128 6.91 3.98 -12.69
CA LEU A 128 8.12 3.28 -13.12
C LEU A 128 7.81 2.06 -13.98
N LEU A 129 6.72 1.34 -13.68
CA LEU A 129 6.22 0.24 -14.49
C LEU A 129 5.95 0.69 -15.94
N THR A 130 5.45 1.91 -16.14
CA THR A 130 5.20 2.42 -17.50
C THR A 130 6.48 2.65 -18.31
N ALA A 131 7.61 2.88 -17.64
CA ALA A 131 8.92 3.05 -18.25
C ALA A 131 9.82 1.80 -18.16
N TYR A 132 9.27 0.67 -17.69
CA TYR A 132 10.06 -0.54 -17.39
C TYR A 132 10.87 -1.05 -18.58
N TYR A 133 10.24 -1.11 -19.75
CA TYR A 133 10.88 -1.62 -20.98
C TYR A 133 11.64 -0.55 -21.75
N SER A 134 11.52 0.73 -21.40
CA SER A 134 12.16 1.83 -22.11
C SER A 134 13.46 2.31 -21.46
N SER A 135 13.69 2.02 -20.17
CA SER A 135 14.87 2.51 -19.44
C SER A 135 15.42 1.47 -18.46
N SER A 136 16.72 1.18 -18.59
CA SER A 136 17.46 0.31 -17.65
C SER A 136 17.44 0.85 -16.22
N LEU A 137 17.45 2.17 -16.05
CA LEU A 137 17.35 2.82 -14.73
C LEU A 137 15.94 2.63 -14.14
N ALA A 138 14.90 2.77 -14.96
CA ALA A 138 13.52 2.54 -14.52
C ALA A 138 13.31 1.08 -14.10
N ARG A 139 13.82 0.14 -14.89
CA ARG A 139 13.81 -1.30 -14.57
C ARG A 139 14.52 -1.60 -13.26
N TYR A 140 15.76 -1.13 -13.10
CA TYR A 140 16.53 -1.33 -11.86
C TYR A 140 15.80 -0.77 -10.64
N THR A 141 15.25 0.44 -10.75
CA THR A 141 14.53 1.09 -9.65
C THR A 141 13.22 0.38 -9.33
N TYR A 142 12.52 -0.11 -10.36
CA TYR A 142 11.32 -0.90 -10.23
C TYR A 142 11.58 -2.23 -9.50
N ASP A 143 12.62 -2.97 -9.91
CA ASP A 143 12.99 -4.24 -9.28
C ASP A 143 13.35 -4.03 -7.81
N LEU A 144 14.14 -2.98 -7.50
CA LEU A 144 14.49 -2.61 -6.13
C LEU A 144 13.24 -2.26 -5.28
N LEU A 145 12.31 -1.48 -5.84
CA LEU A 145 11.09 -1.10 -5.12
C LEU A 145 10.14 -2.28 -4.91
N THR A 146 10.06 -3.21 -5.87
CA THR A 146 9.20 -4.41 -5.77
C THR A 146 9.48 -5.17 -4.48
N ASP A 147 10.75 -5.37 -4.15
CA ASP A 147 11.16 -6.10 -2.94
C ASP A 147 11.11 -5.23 -1.68
N SER A 148 11.09 -3.91 -1.83
CA SER A 148 11.21 -2.97 -0.71
C SER A 148 9.87 -2.53 -0.10
N PHE A 149 8.72 -2.79 -0.73
CA PHE A 149 7.43 -2.29 -0.22
C PHE A 149 7.07 -2.75 1.19
N TYR A 150 7.39 -4.00 1.53
CA TYR A 150 7.21 -4.51 2.89
C TYR A 150 8.08 -3.76 3.90
N VAL A 151 9.33 -3.45 3.52
CA VAL A 151 10.26 -2.67 4.35
C VAL A 151 9.72 -1.25 4.55
N ILE A 152 9.23 -0.61 3.49
CA ILE A 152 8.64 0.73 3.56
C ILE A 152 7.43 0.74 4.50
N ALA A 153 6.51 -0.22 4.36
CA ALA A 153 5.35 -0.34 5.24
C ALA A 153 5.75 -0.56 6.71
N LEU A 154 6.75 -1.40 6.95
CA LEU A 154 7.28 -1.65 8.29
C LEU A 154 7.93 -0.41 8.91
N VAL A 155 8.71 0.35 8.13
CA VAL A 155 9.30 1.63 8.58
C VAL A 155 8.21 2.63 8.95
N ILE A 156 7.15 2.75 8.16
CA ILE A 156 6.01 3.62 8.47
C ILE A 156 5.35 3.21 9.80
N ILE A 157 5.12 1.91 10.01
CA ILE A 157 4.56 1.38 11.26
C ILE A 157 5.48 1.67 12.46
N ILE A 158 6.80 1.50 12.31
CA ILE A 158 7.77 1.81 13.37
C ILE A 158 7.75 3.29 13.71
N ILE A 159 7.79 4.17 12.71
CA ILE A 159 7.74 5.63 12.91
C ILE A 159 6.43 6.02 13.63
N ASP A 160 5.31 5.43 13.24
CA ASP A 160 4.01 5.68 13.88
C ASP A 160 3.99 5.22 15.34
N ASN A 161 4.63 4.08 15.64
CA ASN A 161 4.79 3.58 17.00
C ASN A 161 5.69 4.49 17.85
N VAL A 162 6.81 4.96 17.30
CA VAL A 162 7.71 5.92 17.98
C VAL A 162 6.98 7.23 18.29
N ARG A 163 6.12 7.70 17.40
CA ARG A 163 5.25 8.88 17.63
C ARG A 163 4.14 8.61 18.65
N ASN A 164 3.75 7.36 18.85
CA ASN A 164 2.69 6.93 19.75
C ASN A 164 3.16 5.83 20.73
N PRO A 165 4.14 6.11 21.61
CA PRO A 165 4.78 5.07 22.45
C PRO A 165 3.82 4.37 23.43
N GLN A 166 2.66 4.99 23.68
CA GLN A 166 1.58 4.51 24.55
C GLN A 166 0.92 3.21 24.04
N LEU A 167 1.20 2.81 22.79
CA LEU A 167 0.73 1.56 22.18
C LEU A 167 1.26 0.32 22.89
N PHE A 168 2.49 0.36 23.43
CA PHE A 168 3.11 -0.76 24.15
C PHE A 168 3.60 -0.40 25.55
N ILE A 169 3.83 0.88 25.82
CA ILE A 169 4.21 1.39 27.13
C ILE A 169 2.94 1.86 27.87
N ARG A 170 2.78 1.47 29.13
CA ARG A 170 1.63 1.86 29.97
C ARG A 170 1.69 3.38 30.15
N PRO A 171 0.56 4.13 30.08
CA PRO A 171 0.58 5.49 30.60
C PRO A 171 0.92 5.38 32.09
N GLU A 172 2.03 5.98 32.51
CA GLU A 172 2.18 6.32 33.92
C GLU A 172 1.04 7.27 34.23
N ARG A 173 0.18 6.86 35.17
CA ARG A 173 -0.86 7.73 35.70
C ARG A 173 -0.13 8.85 36.43
N GLY A 174 -0.05 10.02 35.80
CA GLY A 174 -0.02 11.29 36.52
C GLY A 174 -1.40 11.56 37.10
#